data_AF-A0AAV4IBL2-F1
#
_entry.id   AF-A0AAV4IBL2-F1
#
_cell.length_a   1.000
_cell.length_b   1.000
_cell.length_c   1.000
_cell.angle_alpha   90.00
_cell.angle_beta   90.00
_cell.angle_gamma   90.00
#
_symmetry.space_group_name_H-M   'P 1'
#
loop_
_entity.id
_entity.type
_entity.pdbx_description
1 polymer ?
#
loop_
_entity_poly.entity_id
_entity_poly.type
_entity_poly.pdbx_seq_one_letter_code
_entity_poly.pdbx_strand_id
1 'polypeptide(L)'
;MEKISVSRLSFRRKGSWRHKDKERERKEAAEEQPEEFDYSLLSFVSQEEAQNIDQELFNEYQFSVDQLMELAGYSCAVAIARCYPPETLKKDHAAVLVCCGPGNNGGDGLVCARHLKLFGYKPTLYYPKQSNKPLFKALALQVSIVFSYNNHLTPKVCY
;
A
#
# COMPACT_ATOMS: atom_id res chain seq x y z
N MET A 1 -35.11 -21.14 26.61
CA MET A 1 -34.58 -22.16 25.70
C MET A 1 -35.60 -22.38 24.61
N GLU A 2 -35.33 -21.92 23.39
CA GLU A 2 -36.08 -22.34 22.21
C GLU A 2 -35.06 -22.56 21.10
N LYS A 3 -34.99 -23.82 20.64
CA LYS A 3 -34.04 -24.30 19.65
C LYS A 3 -34.59 -23.95 18.26
N ILE A 4 -33.89 -23.10 17.51
CA ILE A 4 -34.21 -22.89 16.10
C ILE A 4 -33.60 -24.03 15.30
N SER A 5 -34.47 -24.82 14.68
CA SER A 5 -34.14 -25.93 13.77
C SER A 5 -33.65 -25.39 12.43
N VAL A 6 -32.43 -25.77 12.03
CA VAL A 6 -31.86 -25.45 10.72
C VAL A 6 -32.13 -26.63 9.79
N SER A 7 -33.26 -26.62 9.09
CA SER A 7 -33.54 -27.60 8.05
C SER A 7 -34.33 -26.98 6.90
N ARG A 8 -33.60 -26.33 5.99
CA ARG A 8 -33.78 -26.34 4.51
C ARG A 8 -32.98 -25.20 3.87
N LEU A 9 -31.67 -25.39 3.76
CA LEU A 9 -30.90 -24.75 2.70
C LEU A 9 -30.85 -25.71 1.52
N SER A 10 -31.89 -25.66 0.69
CA SER A 10 -31.81 -26.25 -0.65
C SER A 10 -30.87 -25.40 -1.49
N PHE A 11 -29.69 -25.93 -1.76
CA PHE A 11 -28.71 -25.32 -2.67
C PHE A 11 -29.25 -25.41 -4.09
N ARG A 12 -30.11 -24.46 -4.48
CA ARG A 12 -30.59 -24.31 -5.86
C ARG A 12 -29.45 -23.69 -6.66
N ARG A 13 -28.69 -24.53 -7.38
CA ARG A 13 -27.78 -24.07 -8.45
C ARG A 13 -28.60 -23.26 -9.46
N LYS A 14 -28.54 -21.93 -9.37
CA LYS A 14 -28.96 -21.04 -10.46
C LYS A 14 -27.70 -20.50 -11.12
N GLY A 15 -27.39 -21.08 -12.29
CA GLY A 15 -26.47 -20.47 -13.24
C GLY A 15 -26.98 -19.10 -13.70
N SER A 16 -26.03 -18.28 -14.16
CA SER A 16 -26.26 -17.00 -14.85
C SER A 16 -26.76 -15.81 -14.01
N TRP A 17 -26.17 -15.57 -12.84
CA TRP A 17 -26.35 -14.35 -12.02
C TRP A 17 -25.01 -13.69 -11.63
N ARG A 18 -23.99 -13.75 -12.50
CA ARG A 18 -22.63 -13.33 -12.12
C ARG A 18 -21.88 -12.48 -13.12
N HIS A 19 -22.40 -12.33 -14.34
CA HIS A 19 -21.74 -11.54 -15.39
C HIS A 19 -22.44 -10.20 -15.62
N LYS A 20 -23.76 -10.18 -15.75
CA LYS A 20 -24.51 -8.93 -15.99
C LYS A 20 -24.47 -7.97 -14.80
N ASP A 21 -24.55 -8.50 -13.58
CA ASP A 21 -24.46 -7.68 -12.36
C ASP A 21 -23.04 -7.12 -12.20
N LYS A 22 -22.01 -7.91 -12.51
CA LYS A 22 -20.62 -7.43 -12.55
C LYS A 22 -20.37 -6.38 -13.62
N GLU A 23 -20.93 -6.54 -14.82
CA GLU A 23 -20.81 -5.54 -15.88
C GLU A 23 -21.55 -4.25 -15.54
N ARG A 24 -22.67 -4.35 -14.82
CA ARG A 24 -23.42 -3.21 -14.33
C ARG A 24 -22.69 -2.51 -13.19
N GLU A 25 -22.20 -3.24 -12.18
CA GLU A 25 -21.34 -2.72 -11.11
C GLU A 25 -20.08 -2.07 -11.69
N ARG A 26 -19.48 -2.65 -12.74
CA ARG A 26 -18.29 -2.11 -13.40
C ARG A 26 -18.58 -0.89 -14.28
N LYS A 27 -19.83 -0.73 -14.75
CA LYS A 27 -20.30 0.46 -15.46
C LYS A 27 -20.68 1.57 -14.48
N GLU A 28 -21.40 1.24 -13.41
CA GLU A 28 -21.77 2.17 -12.33
C GLU A 28 -20.51 2.72 -11.63
N ALA A 29 -19.51 1.88 -11.35
CA ALA A 29 -18.21 2.31 -10.82
C ALA A 29 -17.31 3.05 -11.84
N ALA A 30 -17.60 2.97 -13.14
CA ALA A 30 -16.90 3.74 -14.17
C ALA A 30 -17.59 5.08 -14.45
N GLU A 31 -18.81 5.28 -13.97
CA GLU A 31 -19.65 6.45 -14.21
C GLU A 31 -19.69 7.41 -13.01
N GLU A 32 -19.34 6.94 -11.80
CA GLU A 32 -18.93 7.83 -10.69
C GLU A 32 -17.64 8.58 -11.07
N GLN A 33 -17.80 9.73 -11.71
CA GLN A 33 -16.76 10.74 -11.81
C GLN A 33 -16.45 11.19 -10.37
N PRO A 34 -15.24 10.99 -9.83
CA PRO A 34 -14.90 11.51 -8.52
C PRO A 34 -15.09 13.03 -8.54
N GLU A 35 -15.82 13.55 -7.55
CA GLU A 35 -15.97 15.00 -7.36
C GLU A 35 -14.59 15.66 -7.45
N GLU A 36 -14.47 16.67 -8.33
CA GLU A 36 -13.21 17.35 -8.57
C GLU A 36 -12.79 18.07 -7.29
N PHE A 37 -11.67 17.64 -6.69
CA PHE A 37 -11.18 18.20 -5.45
C PHE A 37 -10.68 19.64 -5.67
N ASP A 38 -11.20 20.60 -4.92
CA ASP A 38 -10.77 21.99 -5.00
C ASP A 38 -9.38 22.17 -4.37
N TYR A 39 -8.35 22.16 -5.21
CA TYR A 39 -6.96 22.36 -4.80
C TYR A 39 -6.69 23.75 -4.20
N SER A 40 -7.59 24.73 -4.36
CA SER A 40 -7.41 26.05 -3.76
C SER A 40 -7.59 26.05 -2.23
N LEU A 41 -8.20 25.00 -1.67
CA LEU A 41 -8.38 24.82 -0.23
C LEU A 41 -7.17 24.16 0.46
N LEU A 42 -6.18 23.68 -0.30
CA LEU A 42 -4.96 23.10 0.27
C LEU A 42 -4.06 24.19 0.86
N SER A 43 -3.78 24.08 2.16
CA SER A 43 -2.74 24.86 2.82
C SER A 43 -1.43 24.09 2.87
N PHE A 44 -0.31 24.81 2.75
CA PHE A 44 1.00 24.28 3.08
C PHE A 44 1.21 24.39 4.59
N VAL A 45 1.68 23.31 5.20
CA VAL A 45 1.99 23.28 6.63
C VAL A 45 3.46 23.57 6.89
N SER A 46 3.73 24.34 7.93
CA SER A 46 5.08 24.55 8.48
C SER A 46 5.59 23.29 9.19
N GLN A 47 6.89 23.27 9.49
CA GLN A 47 7.49 22.16 10.24
C GLN A 47 6.86 21.99 11.63
N GLU A 48 6.58 23.10 12.32
CA GLU A 48 5.97 23.10 13.65
C GLU A 48 4.54 22.55 13.59
N GLU A 49 3.73 23.01 12.63
CA GLU A 49 2.37 22.51 12.43
C GLU A 49 2.36 21.02 12.09
N ALA A 50 3.23 20.56 11.20
CA ALA A 50 3.34 19.13 10.87
C ALA A 50 3.71 18.27 12.10
N GLN A 51 4.62 18.75 12.95
CA GLN A 51 4.98 18.06 14.18
C GLN A 51 3.83 18.01 15.18
N ASN A 52 3.04 19.09 15.29
CA ASN A 52 1.89 19.14 16.17
C ASN A 52 0.77 18.20 15.69
N ILE A 53 0.52 18.13 14.38
CA ILE A 53 -0.42 17.18 13.78
C ILE A 53 0.01 15.74 14.08
N ASP A 54 1.29 15.41 13.88
CA ASP A 54 1.82 14.08 14.20
C ASP A 54 1.63 13.76 15.69
N GLN A 55 1.89 14.70 16.59
CA GLN A 55 1.67 14.53 18.03
C GLN A 55 0.20 14.28 18.37
N GLU A 56 -0.73 15.02 17.75
CA GLU A 56 -2.17 14.84 17.94
C GLU A 56 -2.62 13.45 17.48
N LEU A 57 -2.15 12.99 16.31
CA LEU A 57 -2.45 11.67 15.76
C LEU A 57 -2.02 10.53 16.69
N PHE A 58 -0.82 10.62 17.27
CA PHE A 58 -0.30 9.59 18.16
C PHE A 58 -0.89 9.63 19.58
N ASN A 59 -1.20 10.83 20.09
CA ASN A 59 -1.62 11.00 21.48
C ASN A 59 -3.14 11.08 21.65
N GLU A 60 -3.84 11.86 20.85
CA GLU A 60 -5.29 12.06 21.00
C GLU A 60 -6.07 10.99 20.24
N TYR A 61 -5.71 10.75 18.98
CA TYR A 61 -6.38 9.77 18.13
C TYR A 61 -5.82 8.35 18.27
N GLN A 62 -4.75 8.16 19.04
CA GLN A 62 -4.17 6.86 19.39
C GLN A 62 -3.81 5.99 18.17
N PHE A 63 -3.50 6.62 17.04
CA PHE A 63 -2.93 5.88 15.91
C PHE A 63 -1.55 5.37 16.29
N SER A 64 -1.22 4.17 15.85
CA SER A 64 0.13 3.65 16.03
C SER A 64 1.02 4.02 14.84
N VAL A 65 2.32 4.12 15.09
CA VAL A 65 3.31 4.48 14.06
C VAL A 65 3.28 3.52 12.87
N ASP A 66 3.12 2.22 13.12
CA ASP A 66 3.04 1.20 12.07
C ASP A 66 1.79 1.32 11.20
N GLN A 67 0.64 1.73 11.78
CA GLN A 67 -0.57 1.99 11.00
C GLN A 67 -0.39 3.15 10.02
N LEU A 68 0.07 4.30 10.52
CA LEU A 68 0.25 5.48 9.68
C LEU A 68 1.37 5.28 8.64
N MET A 69 2.47 4.61 9.03
CA MET A 69 3.57 4.28 8.13
C MET A 69 3.15 3.31 7.02
N GLU A 70 2.29 2.32 7.33
CA GLU A 70 1.74 1.41 6.31
C GLU A 70 0.91 2.18 5.28
N LEU A 71 0.05 3.10 5.74
CA LEU A 71 -0.79 3.92 4.89
C LEU A 71 0.03 4.91 4.05
N ALA A 72 1.02 5.58 4.66
CA ALA A 72 1.90 6.52 3.99
C ALA A 72 2.71 5.85 2.88
N GLY A 73 3.39 4.75 3.18
CA GLY A 73 4.18 4.01 2.18
C GLY A 73 3.32 3.39 1.08
N TYR A 74 2.12 2.89 1.39
CA TYR A 74 1.15 2.44 0.39
C TYR A 74 0.73 3.58 -0.54
N SER A 75 0.40 4.75 0.02
CA SER A 75 0.02 5.94 -0.75
C SER A 75 1.15 6.37 -1.70
N CYS A 76 2.41 6.36 -1.25
CA CYS A 76 3.56 6.60 -2.11
C CYS A 76 3.64 5.60 -3.28
N ALA A 77 3.45 4.31 -3.02
CA ALA A 77 3.46 3.29 -4.06
C ALA A 77 2.31 3.49 -5.07
N VAL A 78 1.12 3.86 -4.60
CA VAL A 78 -0.04 4.17 -5.47
C VAL A 78 0.22 5.39 -6.34
N ALA A 79 0.79 6.46 -5.76
CA ALA A 79 1.15 7.65 -6.52
C ALA A 79 2.17 7.33 -7.62
N ILE A 80 3.22 6.57 -7.29
CA ILE A 80 4.20 6.09 -8.28
C ILE A 80 3.51 5.25 -9.36
N ALA A 81 2.61 4.34 -8.98
CA ALA A 81 1.89 3.48 -9.92
C ALA A 81 1.02 4.26 -10.91
N ARG A 82 0.39 5.35 -10.44
CA ARG A 82 -0.43 6.23 -11.27
C ARG A 82 0.40 7.10 -12.20
N CYS A 83 1.50 7.68 -11.70
CA CYS A 83 2.35 8.58 -12.48
C CYS A 83 3.24 7.83 -13.47
N TYR A 84 3.63 6.60 -13.16
CA TYR A 84 4.58 5.80 -13.94
C TYR A 84 4.10 4.36 -14.13
N PRO A 85 2.97 4.11 -14.83
CA PRO A 85 2.42 2.77 -14.97
C PRO A 85 3.45 1.78 -15.53
N PRO A 86 3.58 0.54 -15.00
CA PRO A 86 4.66 -0.38 -15.36
C PRO A 86 4.79 -0.64 -16.87
N GLU A 87 3.66 -0.63 -17.59
CA GLU A 87 3.56 -0.88 -19.02
C GLU A 87 4.18 0.25 -19.86
N THR A 88 4.25 1.45 -19.30
CA THR A 88 4.84 2.63 -19.97
C THR A 88 6.35 2.70 -19.79
N LEU A 89 6.91 1.97 -18.83
CA LEU A 89 8.34 1.95 -18.56
C LEU A 89 9.05 1.05 -19.58
N LYS A 90 10.17 1.55 -20.15
CA LYS A 90 10.97 0.84 -21.16
C LYS A 90 11.41 -0.55 -20.68
N LYS A 91 11.86 -1.38 -21.64
CA LYS A 91 12.21 -2.81 -21.54
C LYS A 91 12.97 -3.28 -20.30
N ASP A 92 13.62 -2.42 -19.52
CA ASP A 92 14.26 -2.75 -18.24
C ASP A 92 13.26 -2.98 -17.08
N HIS A 93 11.99 -3.19 -17.41
CA HIS A 93 11.01 -3.92 -16.61
C HIS A 93 10.59 -3.25 -15.31
N ALA A 94 10.25 -1.96 -15.35
CA ALA A 94 9.74 -1.25 -14.17
C ALA A 94 10.71 -1.29 -12.97
N ALA A 95 12.02 -1.17 -13.24
CA ALA A 95 13.04 -1.08 -12.21
C ALA A 95 12.92 0.23 -11.42
N VAL A 96 13.03 0.13 -10.10
CA VAL A 96 12.95 1.28 -9.17
C VAL A 96 14.06 1.13 -8.13
N LEU A 97 14.80 2.19 -7.82
CA LEU A 97 15.69 2.22 -6.67
C LEU A 97 15.00 2.95 -5.52
N VAL A 98 14.86 2.29 -4.38
CA VAL A 98 14.30 2.88 -3.16
C VAL A 98 15.42 3.11 -2.17
N CYS A 99 15.68 4.38 -1.84
CA CYS A 99 16.73 4.79 -0.91
C CYS A 99 16.11 5.12 0.46
N CYS A 100 16.36 4.27 1.45
CA CYS A 100 15.80 4.41 2.80
C CYS A 100 16.82 5.05 3.76
N GLY A 101 16.40 6.11 4.44
CA GLY A 101 17.15 6.72 5.55
C GLY A 101 16.93 6.00 6.89
N PRO A 102 17.61 6.41 7.98
CA PRO A 102 17.50 5.75 9.28
C PRO A 102 16.23 6.07 10.09
N GLY A 103 15.42 7.03 9.64
CA GLY A 103 14.23 7.53 10.35
C GLY A 103 12.91 7.01 9.78
N ASN A 104 11.80 7.65 10.16
CA ASN A 104 10.44 7.25 9.77
C ASN A 104 10.24 7.23 8.24
N ASN A 105 10.76 8.23 7.52
CA ASN A 105 10.74 8.26 6.04
C ASN A 105 11.44 7.03 5.42
N GLY A 106 12.44 6.47 6.11
CA GLY A 106 13.05 5.21 5.69
C GLY A 106 12.08 4.04 5.82
N GLY A 107 11.29 4.02 6.90
CA GLY A 107 10.20 3.07 7.10
C GLY A 107 9.11 3.19 6.03
N ASP A 108 8.68 4.41 5.69
CA ASP A 108 7.75 4.66 4.58
C ASP A 108 8.31 4.12 3.26
N GLY A 109 9.61 4.32 3.02
CA GLY A 109 10.32 3.75 1.87
C GLY A 109 10.32 2.22 1.85
N LEU A 110 10.51 1.55 2.99
CA LEU A 110 10.44 0.08 3.09
C LEU A 110 9.03 -0.44 2.74
N VAL A 111 8.00 0.21 3.29
CA VAL A 111 6.59 -0.10 2.98
C VAL A 111 6.30 0.13 1.50
N CYS A 112 6.70 1.28 0.96
CA CYS A 112 6.55 1.64 -0.45
C CYS A 112 7.22 0.61 -1.35
N ALA A 113 8.47 0.21 -1.06
CA ALA A 113 9.19 -0.80 -1.81
C ALA A 113 8.45 -2.14 -1.84
N ARG A 114 7.90 -2.57 -0.69
CA ARG A 114 7.09 -3.80 -0.61
C ARG A 114 5.84 -3.71 -1.51
N HIS A 115 5.09 -2.61 -1.45
CA HIS A 115 3.89 -2.44 -2.28
C HIS A 115 4.20 -2.30 -3.77
N LEU A 116 5.26 -1.58 -4.13
CA LEU A 116 5.74 -1.50 -5.52
C LEU A 116 6.04 -2.90 -6.09
N LYS A 117 6.67 -3.78 -5.30
CA LYS A 117 6.91 -5.17 -5.72
C LYS A 117 5.60 -5.93 -5.99
N LEU A 118 4.57 -5.72 -5.15
CA LEU A 118 3.24 -6.31 -5.33
C LEU A 118 2.49 -5.73 -6.54
N PHE A 119 2.76 -4.47 -6.89
CA PHE A 119 2.21 -3.80 -8.07
C PHE A 119 2.92 -4.16 -9.38
N GLY A 120 3.92 -5.06 -9.35
CA GLY A 120 4.61 -5.54 -10.54
C GLY A 120 5.90 -4.80 -10.89
N TYR A 121 6.34 -3.85 -10.06
CA TYR A 121 7.64 -3.20 -10.21
C TYR A 121 8.78 -4.14 -9.79
N LYS A 122 10.01 -3.75 -10.15
CA LYS A 122 11.25 -4.40 -9.74
C LYS A 122 12.07 -3.46 -8.83
N PRO A 123 11.60 -3.21 -7.59
CA PRO A 123 12.33 -2.37 -6.66
C PRO A 123 13.64 -3.03 -6.21
N THR A 124 14.69 -2.22 -6.12
CA THR A 124 15.95 -2.51 -5.43
C THR A 124 16.02 -1.59 -4.22
N LEU A 125 16.43 -2.12 -3.06
CA LEU A 125 16.49 -1.37 -1.82
C LEU A 125 17.94 -0.99 -1.49
N TYR A 126 18.16 0.29 -1.20
CA TYR A 126 19.39 0.78 -0.58
C TYR A 126 19.05 1.30 0.83
N TYR A 127 19.53 0.60 1.87
CA TYR A 127 19.24 0.93 3.27
C TYR A 127 20.50 0.84 4.15
N PRO A 128 21.42 1.82 4.04
CA PRO A 128 22.77 1.72 4.60
C PRO A 128 22.82 1.87 6.13
N LYS A 129 21.92 2.66 6.72
CA LYS A 129 21.85 2.87 8.17
C LYS A 129 20.53 2.37 8.72
N GLN A 130 20.53 1.12 9.18
CA GLN A 130 19.33 0.46 9.64
C GLN A 130 19.03 0.79 11.10
N SER A 131 17.76 1.08 11.38
CA SER A 131 17.28 1.29 12.74
C SER A 131 17.18 -0.04 13.48
N ASN A 132 17.66 -0.07 14.73
CA ASN A 132 17.58 -1.28 15.57
C ASN A 132 16.20 -1.51 16.20
N LYS A 133 15.27 -0.57 16.03
CA LYS A 133 13.91 -0.66 16.59
C LYS A 133 13.15 -1.84 15.96
N PRO A 134 12.33 -2.58 16.75
CA PRO A 134 11.62 -3.77 16.27
C PRO A 134 10.78 -3.55 15.00
N LEU A 135 10.09 -2.41 14.90
CA LEU A 135 9.29 -2.03 13.73
C LEU A 135 10.08 -2.09 12.42
N PHE A 136 11.25 -1.43 12.38
CA PHE A 136 12.06 -1.36 11.16
C PHE A 136 12.66 -2.70 10.77
N LYS A 137 13.03 -3.53 11.76
CA LYS A 137 13.46 -4.91 11.52
C LYS A 137 12.32 -5.75 10.92
N ALA A 138 11.10 -5.60 11.44
CA ALA A 138 9.93 -6.27 10.89
C ALA A 138 9.63 -5.82 9.46
N LEU A 139 9.67 -4.52 9.17
CA LEU A 139 9.48 -3.99 7.81
C LEU A 139 10.55 -4.51 6.84
N ALA A 140 11.82 -4.49 7.22
CA ALA A 140 12.91 -5.03 6.40
C ALA A 140 12.73 -6.53 6.11
N LEU A 141 12.27 -7.31 7.10
CA LEU A 141 11.93 -8.72 6.91
C LEU A 141 10.73 -8.92 5.97
N GLN A 142 9.68 -8.12 6.10
CA GLN A 142 8.54 -8.18 5.19
C GLN A 142 8.96 -7.88 3.73
N VAL A 143 9.82 -6.87 3.54
CA VAL A 143 10.39 -6.56 2.22
C VAL A 143 11.15 -7.77 1.67
N SER A 144 12.04 -8.39 2.46
CA SER A 144 12.83 -9.53 2.00
C SER A 144 11.98 -10.74 1.61
N ILE A 145 10.92 -11.02 2.37
CA ILE A 145 9.94 -12.08 2.07
C ILE A 145 9.24 -11.80 0.74
N VAL A 146 8.67 -10.61 0.57
CA VAL A 146 7.91 -10.25 -0.65
C VAL A 146 8.82 -10.21 -1.88
N PHE A 147 10.05 -9.74 -1.71
CA PHE A 147 11.04 -9.68 -2.78
C PHE A 147 11.46 -11.07 -3.27
N SER A 148 11.42 -12.06 -2.37
CA SER A 148 11.75 -13.47 -2.65
C SER A 148 10.57 -14.25 -3.24
N TYR A 149 9.33 -13.87 -2.94
CA TYR A 149 8.12 -14.65 -3.26
C TYR A 149 7.86 -14.83 -4.78
N ASN A 150 8.48 -14.03 -5.64
CA ASN A 150 8.27 -14.08 -7.11
C ASN A 150 9.57 -14.27 -7.93
N ASN A 151 10.70 -14.59 -7.29
CA ASN A 151 11.94 -14.88 -8.01
C ASN A 151 12.57 -16.19 -7.50
N HIS A 152 12.83 -17.16 -8.38
CA HIS A 152 13.79 -18.26 -8.12
C HIS A 152 15.25 -17.77 -8.00
N LEU A 153 15.48 -16.46 -8.08
CA LEU A 153 16.77 -15.80 -7.91
C LEU A 153 16.57 -14.63 -6.96
N THR A 154 17.05 -14.81 -5.73
CA THR A 154 17.03 -13.78 -4.67
C THR A 154 17.50 -12.43 -5.20
N PRO A 155 16.71 -11.34 -5.10
CA PRO A 155 17.24 -10.02 -5.39
C PRO A 155 18.26 -9.66 -4.31
N LYS A 156 19.42 -9.18 -4.76
CA LYS A 156 20.48 -8.65 -3.90
C LYS A 156 19.92 -7.45 -3.14
N VAL A 157 19.65 -7.61 -1.86
CA VAL A 157 19.62 -6.48 -0.93
C VAL A 157 21.07 -6.00 -0.85
N CYS A 158 21.39 -4.92 -1.56
CA CYS A 158 22.71 -4.31 -1.46
C CYS A 158 22.75 -3.54 -0.14
N TYR A 159 23.49 -4.10 0.81
CA TYR A 159 23.91 -3.45 2.06
C TYR A 159 24.90 -2.32 1.76
#